data_AF-A0A940L3H4-F1
#
_entry.id   AF-A0A940L3H4-F1
#
_cell.length_a   1.000
_cell.length_b   1.000
_cell.length_c   1.000
_cell.angle_alpha   90.00
_cell.angle_beta   90.00
_cell.angle_gamma   90.00
#
_symmetry.space_group_name_H-M   'P 1'
#
loop_
_entity.id
_entity.type
_entity.pdbx_description
1 polymer ?
#
loop_
_entity_poly.entity_id
_entity_poly.type
_entity_poly.pdbx_seq_one_letter_code
_entity_poly.pdbx_strand_id
1 'polypeptide(L)'
;MKRILWIALIQIVLLLTFTWDVNADELRPFYRGVRCNAMGGACLAVVNDETALIVNPAALGKLRDAYGTVFDPELEVNTNAVSMYQENSFSNPFSLSDVKTSLDANRGDYYHAKMQLFPSIVMRNFGLGLYYNDLLDATMSSDGSTIDAYHRSDLAFILGFNFRFFDGRVKLGFNTKLIDRIEVDNDTLSSSGSLDYSS
;
A
#
# COMPACT_ATOMS: atom_id res chain seq x y z
N MET A 1 -14.41 49.65 22.30
CA MET A 1 -13.93 48.48 23.07
C MET A 1 -14.78 47.23 22.85
N LYS A 2 -16.10 47.23 23.12
CA LYS A 2 -16.96 46.03 22.97
C LYS A 2 -16.91 45.36 21.58
N ARG A 3 -16.87 46.12 20.47
CA ARG A 3 -16.84 45.58 19.10
C ARG A 3 -15.55 44.82 18.74
N ILE A 4 -14.41 45.26 19.28
CA ILE A 4 -13.11 44.59 19.06
C ILE A 4 -13.09 43.25 19.81
N LEU A 5 -13.72 43.20 20.98
CA LEU A 5 -13.83 41.99 21.79
C LEU A 5 -14.69 40.91 21.11
N TRP A 6 -15.77 41.31 20.43
CA TRP A 6 -16.60 40.39 19.65
C TRP A 6 -15.87 39.83 18.42
N ILE A 7 -15.08 40.65 17.72
CA ILE A 7 -14.31 40.20 16.55
C ILE A 7 -13.23 39.20 16.98
N ALA A 8 -12.52 39.50 18.08
CA ALA A 8 -11.51 38.59 18.63
C ALA A 8 -12.13 37.25 19.07
N LEU A 9 -13.32 37.29 19.69
CA LEU A 9 -14.01 36.08 20.14
C LEU A 9 -14.51 35.23 18.97
N ILE A 10 -15.02 35.86 17.91
CA ILE A 10 -15.39 35.17 16.67
C ILE A 10 -14.16 34.53 16.02
N GLN A 11 -13.02 35.23 15.96
CA GLN A 11 -11.78 34.68 15.40
C GLN A 11 -11.25 33.49 16.20
N ILE A 12 -11.31 33.54 17.53
CA ILE A 12 -10.91 32.42 18.40
C ILE A 12 -11.83 31.21 18.19
N VAL A 13 -13.15 31.43 18.14
CA VAL A 13 -14.10 30.35 17.87
C VAL A 13 -13.87 29.75 16.48
N LEU A 14 -13.61 30.58 15.46
CA LEU A 14 -13.34 30.10 14.11
C LEU A 14 -12.07 29.23 14.07
N LEU A 15 -11.00 29.66 14.75
CA LEU A 15 -9.75 28.90 14.83
C LEU A 15 -9.92 27.56 15.58
N LEU A 16 -10.74 27.52 16.63
CA LEU A 16 -11.06 26.29 17.37
C LEU A 16 -11.96 25.33 16.59
N THR A 17 -12.79 25.81 15.65
CA THR A 17 -13.64 24.94 14.82
C THR A 17 -12.90 24.22 13.68
N PHE A 18 -11.65 24.60 13.40
CA PHE A 18 -10.82 23.98 12.36
C PHE A 18 -9.69 23.10 12.90
N THR A 19 -9.61 22.86 14.22
CA THR A 19 -8.70 21.86 14.78
C THR A 19 -9.33 20.47 14.62
N TRP A 20 -9.31 19.95 13.40
CA TRP A 20 -9.61 18.56 13.15
C TRP A 20 -8.37 17.75 13.51
N ASP A 21 -8.55 16.59 14.13
CA ASP A 21 -7.46 15.67 14.45
C ASP A 21 -6.71 15.30 13.16
N VAL A 22 -5.47 15.77 13.06
CA VAL A 22 -4.56 15.38 11.98
C VAL A 22 -4.00 14.02 12.37
N ASN A 23 -4.69 12.96 11.96
CA ASN A 23 -4.14 11.62 11.98
C ASN A 23 -3.15 11.52 10.83
N ALA A 24 -1.86 11.56 11.18
CA ALA A 24 -0.78 11.34 10.23
C ALA A 24 -0.45 9.85 10.26
N ASP A 25 -0.86 9.16 9.20
CA ASP A 25 -0.56 7.74 8.99
C ASP A 25 0.04 7.53 7.59
N GLU A 26 0.74 6.41 7.38
CA GLU A 26 1.33 6.10 6.08
C GLU A 26 0.25 5.87 5.03
N LEU A 27 0.35 6.57 3.90
CA LEU A 27 -0.44 6.21 2.73
C LEU A 27 0.06 4.88 2.16
N ARG A 28 -0.71 3.81 2.36
CA ARG A 28 -0.44 2.49 1.79
C ARG A 28 -1.23 2.27 0.49
N PRO A 29 -0.69 2.62 -0.70
CA PRO A 29 -1.43 2.51 -1.96
C PRO A 29 -1.74 1.06 -2.30
N PHE A 30 -2.74 0.87 -3.16
CA PHE A 30 -3.12 -0.45 -3.67
C PHE A 30 -1.97 -1.13 -4.44
N TYR A 31 -1.17 -0.36 -5.18
CA TYR A 31 -0.03 -0.88 -5.93
C TYR A 31 1.17 0.05 -5.75
N ARG A 32 2.32 -0.54 -5.45
CA ARG A 32 3.60 0.16 -5.36
C ARG A 32 4.68 -0.78 -5.91
N GLY A 33 5.15 -0.51 -7.12
CA GLY A 33 6.16 -1.33 -7.78
C GLY A 33 7.58 -0.91 -7.43
N VAL A 34 8.54 -1.83 -7.41
CA VAL A 34 9.97 -1.54 -7.21
C VAL A 34 10.50 -0.55 -8.24
N ARG A 35 10.04 -0.66 -9.50
CA ARG A 35 10.34 0.30 -10.57
C ARG A 35 9.81 1.70 -10.23
N CYS A 36 8.59 1.79 -9.69
CA CYS A 36 7.99 3.06 -9.28
C CYS A 36 8.77 3.72 -8.16
N ASN A 37 9.15 2.93 -7.17
CA ASN A 37 9.93 3.38 -6.01
C ASN A 37 11.33 3.84 -6.43
N ALA A 38 11.99 3.10 -7.31
CA ALA A 38 13.30 3.46 -7.86
C ALA A 38 13.27 4.77 -8.68
N MET A 39 12.12 5.12 -9.25
CA MET A 39 11.90 6.40 -9.95
C MET A 39 11.39 7.52 -9.03
N GLY A 40 11.47 7.35 -7.71
CA GLY A 40 11.00 8.35 -6.74
C GLY A 40 9.49 8.60 -6.78
N GLY A 41 8.69 7.59 -7.14
CA GLY A 41 7.24 7.69 -7.21
C GLY A 41 6.68 8.27 -8.53
N ALA A 42 7.51 8.51 -9.54
CA ALA A 42 7.11 9.11 -10.83
C ALA A 42 6.27 8.19 -11.76
N CYS A 43 5.67 7.12 -11.22
CA CYS A 43 5.12 6.03 -12.01
C CYS A 43 3.93 6.40 -12.89
N LEU A 44 3.07 7.31 -12.42
CA LEU A 44 1.87 7.72 -13.15
C LEU A 44 2.16 8.26 -14.56
N ALA A 45 3.29 8.97 -14.74
CA ALA A 45 3.63 9.62 -16.00
C ALA A 45 4.46 8.73 -16.95
N VAL A 46 5.24 7.80 -16.39
CA VAL A 46 6.31 7.07 -17.10
C VAL A 46 5.87 5.66 -17.50
N VAL A 47 4.82 5.13 -16.88
CA VAL A 47 4.40 3.74 -17.10
C VAL A 47 4.09 3.45 -18.57
N ASN A 48 4.65 2.34 -19.06
CA ASN A 48 4.65 1.94 -20.46
C ASN A 48 4.66 0.42 -20.66
N ASP A 49 4.22 -0.32 -19.64
CA ASP A 49 4.25 -1.77 -19.53
C ASP A 49 2.91 -2.27 -18.95
N GLU A 50 2.85 -3.52 -18.49
CA GLU A 50 1.72 -4.14 -17.82
C GLU A 50 1.17 -3.35 -16.64
N THR A 51 2.04 -2.70 -15.87
CA THR A 51 1.65 -1.96 -14.67
C THR A 51 0.82 -0.72 -15.01
N ALA A 52 0.79 -0.32 -16.29
CA ALA A 52 -0.12 0.71 -16.80
C ALA A 52 -1.58 0.36 -16.51
N LEU A 53 -1.93 -0.93 -16.50
CA LEU A 53 -3.28 -1.40 -16.17
C LEU A 53 -3.74 -0.92 -14.78
N ILE A 54 -2.83 -0.91 -13.81
CA ILE A 54 -3.12 -0.58 -12.42
C ILE A 54 -2.90 0.90 -12.13
N VAL A 55 -1.78 1.44 -12.61
CA VAL A 55 -1.28 2.77 -12.26
C VAL A 55 -1.89 3.86 -13.13
N ASN A 56 -1.93 3.67 -14.44
CA ASN A 56 -2.44 4.66 -15.39
C ASN A 56 -3.06 3.99 -16.62
N PRO A 57 -4.36 3.68 -16.61
CA PRO A 57 -5.00 2.99 -17.73
C PRO A 57 -4.92 3.80 -19.04
N ALA A 58 -4.78 5.13 -18.99
CA ALA A 58 -4.62 5.94 -20.21
C ALA A 58 -3.26 5.69 -20.92
N ALA A 59 -2.28 5.16 -20.19
CA ALA A 59 -1.00 4.77 -20.75
C ALA A 59 -1.09 3.46 -21.56
N LEU A 60 -2.15 2.65 -21.42
CA LEU A 60 -2.40 1.49 -22.31
C LEU A 60 -2.46 1.91 -23.78
N GLY A 61 -2.88 3.14 -24.07
CA GLY A 61 -2.87 3.70 -25.42
C GLY A 61 -1.48 4.09 -25.96
N LYS A 62 -0.41 3.98 -25.16
CA LYS A 62 0.99 4.19 -25.55
C LYS A 62 1.74 2.88 -25.84
N LEU A 63 1.19 1.73 -25.43
CA LEU A 63 1.80 0.43 -25.68
C LEU A 63 1.97 0.20 -27.19
N ARG A 64 3.19 -0.18 -27.58
CA ARG A 64 3.52 -0.54 -28.97
C ARG A 64 3.14 -1.98 -29.26
N ASP A 65 3.48 -2.87 -28.32
CA ASP A 65 3.30 -4.31 -28.43
C ASP A 65 2.31 -4.83 -27.37
N ALA A 66 1.91 -6.09 -27.50
CA ALA A 66 1.18 -6.80 -26.45
C ALA A 66 2.18 -7.40 -25.47
N TYR A 67 2.02 -7.12 -24.19
CA TYR A 67 2.83 -7.69 -23.11
C TYR A 67 2.00 -8.73 -22.38
N GLY A 68 2.55 -9.94 -22.28
CA GLY A 68 2.00 -11.02 -21.49
C GLY A 68 3.02 -11.36 -20.42
N THR A 69 2.70 -11.03 -19.18
CA THR A 69 3.54 -11.30 -18.02
C THR A 69 2.93 -12.46 -17.27
N VAL A 70 3.62 -13.60 -17.28
CA VAL A 70 3.13 -14.83 -16.61
C VAL A 70 3.51 -14.81 -15.13
N PHE A 71 4.68 -14.26 -14.81
CA PHE A 71 5.19 -14.22 -13.45
C PHE A 71 6.07 -12.98 -13.28
N ASP A 72 5.64 -12.07 -12.42
CA ASP A 72 6.35 -10.84 -12.06
C ASP A 72 6.26 -10.64 -10.54
N PRO A 73 7.12 -11.33 -9.79
CA PRO A 73 7.17 -11.22 -8.34
C PRO A 73 7.98 -9.99 -7.95
N GLU A 74 7.48 -9.25 -6.96
CA GLU A 74 8.28 -8.23 -6.28
C GLU A 74 8.26 -8.48 -4.77
N LEU A 75 9.39 -8.21 -4.13
CA LEU A 75 9.59 -8.36 -2.69
C LEU A 75 10.20 -7.07 -2.16
N GLU A 76 9.64 -6.58 -1.05
CA GLU A 76 10.10 -5.41 -0.32
C GLU A 76 10.27 -5.79 1.14
N VAL A 77 11.47 -5.55 1.68
CA VAL A 77 11.81 -5.83 3.08
C VAL A 77 12.66 -4.68 3.60
N ASN A 78 12.46 -4.26 4.85
CA ASN A 78 13.32 -3.27 5.47
C ASN A 78 14.57 -3.91 6.10
N THR A 79 15.57 -3.07 6.41
CA THR A 79 16.83 -3.54 7.00
C THR A 79 16.64 -4.20 8.36
N ASN A 80 15.70 -3.69 9.15
CA ASN A 80 15.40 -4.22 10.49
C ASN A 80 14.74 -5.60 10.41
N ALA A 81 13.84 -5.85 9.46
CA ALA A 81 13.28 -7.18 9.25
C ALA A 81 14.36 -8.20 8.88
N VAL A 82 15.37 -7.79 8.11
CA VAL A 82 16.51 -8.66 7.76
C VAL A 82 17.36 -8.98 8.98
N SER A 83 17.67 -8.00 9.84
CA SER A 83 18.42 -8.28 11.09
C SER A 83 17.61 -9.14 12.05
N MET A 84 16.31 -8.86 12.22
CA MET A 84 15.39 -9.66 13.03
C MET A 84 15.35 -11.13 12.57
N TYR A 85 15.31 -11.38 11.26
CA TYR A 85 15.34 -12.74 10.71
C TYR A 85 16.67 -13.47 10.94
N GLN A 86 17.80 -12.75 10.86
CA GLN A 86 19.12 -13.32 11.11
C GLN A 86 19.32 -13.71 12.57
N GLU A 87 18.73 -12.95 13.50
CA GLU A 87 18.78 -13.24 14.94
C GLU A 87 17.81 -14.33 15.35
N ASN A 88 16.57 -14.25 14.88
CA ASN A 88 15.49 -15.18 15.17
C ASN A 88 14.75 -15.52 13.87
N SER A 89 15.08 -16.67 13.29
CA SER A 89 14.44 -17.13 12.05
C SER A 89 12.97 -17.48 12.29
N PHE A 90 12.13 -17.13 11.32
CA PHE A 90 10.70 -17.41 11.32
C PHE A 90 10.30 -18.13 10.02
N SER A 91 9.25 -18.95 10.09
CA SER A 91 8.75 -19.73 8.95
C SER A 91 8.02 -18.88 7.93
N ASN A 92 7.16 -17.95 8.39
CA ASN A 92 6.37 -17.10 7.51
C ASN A 92 6.60 -15.61 7.84
N PRO A 93 7.27 -14.83 6.96
CA PRO A 93 7.45 -13.39 7.14
C PRO A 93 6.16 -12.58 7.15
N PHE A 94 5.04 -13.14 6.69
CA PHE A 94 3.76 -12.45 6.62
C PHE A 94 2.82 -12.82 7.77
N SER A 95 3.24 -13.70 8.69
CA SER A 95 2.45 -14.08 9.88
C SER A 95 2.92 -13.36 11.13
N LEU A 96 2.04 -12.59 11.76
CA LEU A 96 2.33 -11.87 12.99
C LEU A 96 2.68 -12.81 14.13
N SER A 97 2.07 -14.00 14.19
CA SER A 97 2.38 -15.04 15.18
C SER A 97 3.84 -15.49 15.12
N ASP A 98 4.35 -15.65 13.89
CA ASP A 98 5.68 -16.20 13.63
C ASP A 98 6.75 -15.13 13.86
N VAL A 99 6.46 -13.90 13.43
CA VAL A 99 7.37 -12.75 13.54
C VAL A 99 7.40 -12.17 14.96
N LYS A 100 6.38 -12.43 15.79
CA LYS A 100 6.26 -11.93 17.17
C LYS A 100 7.53 -12.16 18.00
N THR A 101 8.11 -13.36 17.95
CA THR A 101 9.30 -13.69 18.76
C THR A 101 10.49 -12.80 18.39
N SER A 102 10.65 -12.53 17.09
CA SER A 102 11.71 -11.66 16.58
C SER A 102 11.45 -10.19 16.89
N LEU A 103 10.18 -9.76 16.89
CA LEU A 103 9.75 -8.43 17.35
C LEU A 103 9.98 -8.23 18.85
N ASP A 104 9.76 -9.26 19.67
CA ASP A 104 10.00 -9.18 21.12
C ASP A 104 11.48 -9.11 21.48
N ALA A 105 12.34 -9.71 20.65
CA ALA A 105 13.79 -9.56 20.77
C ALA A 105 14.28 -8.16 20.35
N ASN A 106 13.60 -7.52 19.39
CA ASN A 106 13.96 -6.24 18.78
C ASN A 106 12.86 -5.19 19.02
N ARG A 107 12.57 -4.91 20.29
CA ARG A 107 11.47 -4.01 20.68
C ARG A 107 11.72 -2.57 20.22
N GLY A 108 10.67 -1.92 19.74
CA GLY A 108 10.73 -0.55 19.22
C GLY A 108 11.25 -0.44 17.79
N ASP A 109 11.77 -1.52 17.20
CA ASP A 109 12.17 -1.53 15.80
C ASP A 109 10.98 -1.85 14.88
N TYR A 110 10.89 -1.12 13.78
CA TYR A 110 9.87 -1.31 12.75
C TYR A 110 10.16 -2.54 11.89
N TYR A 111 9.19 -3.43 11.73
CA TYR A 111 9.23 -4.55 10.79
C TYR A 111 8.39 -4.21 9.55
N HIS A 112 8.96 -4.45 8.36
CA HIS A 112 8.25 -4.33 7.09
C HIS A 112 8.62 -5.49 6.17
N ALA A 113 7.60 -6.22 5.73
CA ALA A 113 7.70 -7.20 4.67
C ALA A 113 6.50 -7.09 3.74
N LYS A 114 6.75 -7.07 2.43
CA LYS A 114 5.72 -7.04 1.41
C LYS A 114 6.13 -7.89 0.22
N MET A 115 5.19 -8.68 -0.28
CA MET A 115 5.31 -9.44 -1.52
C MET A 115 4.15 -9.09 -2.44
N GLN A 116 4.42 -8.98 -3.74
CA GLN A 116 3.38 -8.80 -4.74
C GLN A 116 3.67 -9.59 -6.00
N LEU A 117 2.62 -9.94 -6.72
CA LEU A 117 2.69 -10.71 -7.96
C LEU A 117 1.60 -10.21 -8.92
N PHE A 118 1.97 -9.93 -10.17
CA PHE A 118 1.03 -9.37 -11.15
C PHE A 118 1.05 -10.04 -12.54
N PRO A 119 0.58 -11.28 -12.68
CA PRO A 119 0.33 -11.88 -13.98
C PRO A 119 -0.74 -11.10 -14.74
N SER A 120 -0.43 -10.71 -15.97
CA SER A 120 -1.30 -9.87 -16.77
C SER A 120 -1.06 -10.01 -18.26
N ILE A 121 -2.08 -9.66 -19.03
CA ILE A 121 -2.00 -9.52 -20.48
C ILE A 121 -2.50 -8.12 -20.79
N VAL A 122 -1.60 -7.26 -21.23
CA VAL A 122 -1.91 -5.90 -21.67
C VAL A 122 -1.61 -5.74 -23.15
N MET A 123 -2.47 -5.00 -23.82
CA MET A 123 -2.31 -4.64 -25.22
C MET A 123 -2.80 -3.22 -25.42
N ARG A 124 -2.60 -2.70 -26.63
CA ARG A 124 -3.07 -1.36 -26.93
C ARG A 124 -4.59 -1.25 -26.75
N ASN A 125 -5.01 -0.32 -25.89
CA ASN A 125 -6.41 -0.03 -25.52
C ASN A 125 -7.09 -1.01 -24.55
N PHE A 126 -6.48 -2.12 -24.18
CA PHE A 126 -7.12 -3.13 -23.32
C PHE A 126 -6.08 -3.86 -22.46
N GLY A 127 -6.44 -4.21 -21.24
CA GLY A 127 -5.62 -5.05 -20.39
C GLY A 127 -6.45 -5.82 -19.38
N LEU A 128 -5.94 -6.98 -19.00
CA LEU A 128 -6.46 -7.81 -17.94
C LEU A 128 -5.30 -8.27 -17.05
N GLY A 129 -5.54 -8.42 -15.76
CA GLY A 129 -4.52 -8.90 -14.84
C GLY A 129 -5.12 -9.44 -13.56
N LEU A 130 -4.37 -10.33 -12.93
CA LEU A 130 -4.59 -10.79 -11.57
C LEU A 130 -3.46 -10.22 -10.73
N TYR A 131 -3.82 -9.53 -9.65
CA TYR A 131 -2.89 -8.92 -8.72
C TYR A 131 -3.02 -9.61 -7.37
N TYR A 132 -1.90 -10.06 -6.84
CA TYR A 132 -1.77 -10.54 -5.47
C TYR A 132 -0.81 -9.63 -4.72
N ASN A 133 -1.15 -9.23 -3.51
CA ASN A 133 -0.28 -8.47 -2.63
C ASN A 133 -0.46 -8.90 -1.19
N ASP A 134 0.64 -9.16 -0.50
CA ASP A 134 0.70 -9.50 0.91
C ASP A 134 1.66 -8.55 1.60
N LEU A 135 1.23 -7.91 2.69
CA LEU A 135 1.99 -6.88 3.39
C LEU A 135 1.80 -7.05 4.89
N LEU A 136 2.92 -7.06 5.62
CA LEU A 136 2.97 -7.02 7.06
C LEU A 136 3.89 -5.89 7.52
N ASP A 137 3.30 -4.94 8.23
CA ASP A 137 3.96 -3.93 9.02
C ASP A 137 3.72 -4.25 10.50
N ALA A 138 4.77 -4.25 11.31
CA ALA A 138 4.60 -4.50 12.74
C ALA A 138 5.66 -3.81 13.58
N THR A 139 5.28 -3.34 14.76
CA THR A 139 6.20 -2.78 15.76
C THR A 139 5.75 -3.23 17.14
N MET A 140 6.67 -3.81 17.92
CA MET A 140 6.38 -4.13 19.32
C MET A 140 6.74 -2.95 20.22
N SER A 141 5.87 -2.66 21.19
CA SER A 141 6.12 -1.65 22.22
C SER A 141 7.36 -2.00 23.05
N SER A 142 8.00 -0.98 23.63
CA SER A 142 9.20 -1.18 24.47
C SER A 142 8.95 -2.07 25.70
N ASP A 143 7.72 -2.08 26.21
CA ASP A 143 7.30 -2.93 27.33
C ASP A 143 6.94 -4.37 26.92
N GLY A 144 6.81 -4.66 25.61
CA GLY A 144 6.45 -5.98 25.06
C GLY A 144 4.98 -6.37 25.28
N SER A 145 4.13 -5.45 25.73
CA SER A 145 2.74 -5.73 26.06
C SER A 145 1.81 -5.61 24.85
N THR A 146 2.14 -4.72 23.92
CA THR A 146 1.32 -4.42 22.74
C THR A 146 2.14 -4.51 21.46
N ILE A 147 1.45 -4.85 20.38
CA ILE A 147 1.98 -4.86 19.02
C ILE A 147 1.08 -3.96 18.20
N ASP A 148 1.71 -2.94 17.61
CA ASP A 148 1.12 -2.18 16.52
C ASP A 148 1.33 -3.01 15.25
N ALA A 149 0.26 -3.53 14.67
CA ALA A 149 0.35 -4.35 13.47
C ALA A 149 -0.66 -3.91 12.42
N TYR A 150 -0.15 -3.81 11.20
CA TYR A 150 -0.95 -3.67 10.01
C TYR A 150 -0.63 -4.81 9.05
N HIS A 151 -1.65 -5.58 8.71
CA HIS A 151 -1.56 -6.68 7.76
C HIS A 151 -2.58 -6.47 6.65
N ARG A 152 -2.17 -6.65 5.39
CA ARG A 152 -3.06 -6.58 4.24
C ARG A 152 -2.71 -7.63 3.19
N SER A 153 -3.66 -8.52 2.94
CA SER A 153 -3.64 -9.48 1.84
C SER A 153 -4.74 -9.14 0.83
N ASP A 154 -4.34 -8.78 -0.38
CA ASP A 154 -5.21 -8.40 -1.49
C ASP A 154 -5.08 -9.42 -2.63
N LEU A 155 -6.21 -9.97 -3.06
CA LEU A 155 -6.35 -10.66 -4.34
C LEU A 155 -7.31 -9.88 -5.22
N ALA A 156 -6.83 -9.39 -6.36
CA ALA A 156 -7.62 -8.54 -7.22
C ALA A 156 -7.59 -8.97 -8.69
N PHE A 157 -8.76 -8.99 -9.30
CA PHE A 157 -8.89 -9.05 -10.76
C PHE A 157 -9.07 -7.65 -11.32
N ILE A 158 -8.27 -7.30 -12.33
CA ILE A 158 -8.21 -5.96 -12.89
C ILE A 158 -8.49 -6.04 -14.39
N LEU A 159 -9.45 -5.25 -14.84
CA LEU A 159 -9.71 -5.00 -16.26
C LEU A 159 -9.48 -3.53 -16.55
N GLY A 160 -8.95 -3.23 -17.73
CA GLY A 160 -8.67 -1.85 -18.10
C GLY A 160 -8.83 -1.63 -19.57
N PHE A 161 -9.25 -0.42 -19.89
CA PHE A 161 -9.59 -0.01 -21.22
C PHE A 161 -9.10 1.41 -21.44
N ASN A 162 -8.75 1.73 -22.66
CA ASN A 162 -8.32 3.05 -23.04
C ASN A 162 -8.91 3.48 -24.38
N PHE A 163 -9.45 4.70 -24.41
CA PHE A 163 -9.92 5.37 -25.60
C PHE A 163 -8.91 6.44 -26.05
N ARG A 164 -8.64 6.46 -27.35
CA ARG A 164 -7.72 7.43 -27.97
C ARG A 164 -8.53 8.31 -28.91
N PHE A 165 -8.43 9.62 -28.71
CA PHE A 165 -9.06 10.62 -29.56
C PHE A 165 -7.98 11.45 -30.26
N PHE A 166 -8.32 12.03 -31.42
CA PHE A 166 -7.43 12.90 -32.20
C PHE A 166 -6.07 12.25 -32.48
N ASP A 167 -6.09 11.02 -33.02
CA ASP A 167 -4.88 10.23 -33.31
C ASP A 167 -3.99 9.97 -32.08
N GLY A 168 -4.61 9.93 -30.89
CA GLY A 168 -3.92 9.64 -29.63
C GLY A 168 -3.29 10.85 -28.94
N ARG A 169 -3.62 12.08 -29.36
CA ARG A 169 -3.26 13.30 -28.61
C ARG A 169 -4.00 13.39 -27.27
N VAL A 170 -5.24 12.93 -27.23
CA VAL A 170 -6.05 12.84 -26.01
C VAL A 170 -6.32 11.36 -25.74
N LYS A 171 -6.03 10.93 -24.52
CA LYS A 171 -6.21 9.54 -24.07
C LYS A 171 -7.01 9.53 -22.78
N LEU A 172 -8.07 8.74 -22.75
CA LEU A 172 -8.88 8.49 -21.56
C LEU A 172 -8.79 7.01 -21.23
N GLY A 173 -8.40 6.69 -20.01
CA GLY A 173 -8.33 5.32 -19.53
C GLY A 173 -9.23 5.12 -18.32
N PHE A 174 -9.83 3.93 -18.24
CA PHE A 174 -10.57 3.49 -17.07
C PHE A 174 -10.15 2.06 -16.73
N ASN A 175 -10.16 1.73 -15.44
CA ASN A 175 -10.01 0.36 -14.99
C ASN A 175 -11.14 -0.02 -14.02
N THR A 176 -11.40 -1.31 -13.94
CA THR A 176 -12.34 -1.94 -13.03
C THR A 176 -11.55 -2.95 -12.21
N LYS A 177 -11.73 -2.93 -10.89
CA LYS A 177 -11.02 -3.80 -9.96
C LYS A 177 -12.06 -4.55 -9.14
N LEU A 178 -11.97 -5.88 -9.13
CA LEU A 178 -12.67 -6.73 -8.18
C LEU A 178 -11.64 -7.16 -7.16
N ILE A 179 -11.80 -6.74 -5.91
CA ILE A 179 -10.78 -6.91 -4.86
C ILE A 179 -11.40 -7.74 -3.76
N ASP A 180 -10.75 -8.85 -3.43
CA ASP A 180 -10.92 -9.58 -2.18
C ASP A 180 -9.77 -9.18 -1.26
N ARG A 181 -10.10 -8.67 -0.07
CA ARG A 181 -9.13 -8.06 0.86
C ARG A 181 -9.36 -8.57 2.26
N ILE A 182 -8.27 -9.03 2.87
CA ILE A 182 -8.17 -9.26 4.31
C ILE A 182 -7.23 -8.18 4.86
N GLU A 183 -7.75 -7.32 5.73
CA GLU A 183 -7.01 -6.21 6.33
C GLU A 183 -7.19 -6.25 7.85
N VAL A 184 -6.09 -6.18 8.58
CA VAL A 184 -6.05 -6.03 10.03
C VAL A 184 -5.24 -4.77 10.30
N ASP A 185 -5.85 -3.80 10.95
CA ASP A 185 -5.24 -2.52 11.29
C ASP A 185 -5.52 -2.26 12.77
N ASN A 186 -4.52 -2.49 13.62
CA ASN A 186 -4.69 -2.34 15.06
C ASN A 186 -3.38 -1.97 15.77
N ASP A 187 -3.38 -0.73 16.26
CA ASP A 187 -2.26 -0.10 16.98
C ASP A 187 -2.03 -0.70 18.39
N THR A 188 -2.93 -1.56 18.89
CA THR A 188 -2.93 -2.02 20.29
C THR A 188 -3.24 -3.51 20.45
N LEU A 189 -2.77 -4.37 19.54
CA LEU A 189 -2.92 -5.81 19.71
C LEU A 189 -2.18 -6.28 20.96
N SER A 190 -2.86 -6.98 21.86
CA SER A 190 -2.18 -7.60 22.99
C SER A 190 -1.22 -8.68 22.49
N SER A 191 0.02 -8.63 22.96
CA SER A 191 1.03 -9.66 22.64
C SER A 191 0.64 -11.06 23.16
N SER A 192 -0.32 -11.15 24.09
CA SER A 192 -0.84 -12.41 24.65
C SER A 192 -2.15 -12.90 24.02
N GLY A 193 -2.77 -12.12 23.14
CA GLY A 193 -4.04 -12.43 22.50
C GLY A 193 -3.90 -13.32 21.25
N SER A 194 -5.03 -13.59 20.59
CA SER A 194 -5.00 -14.20 19.25
C SER A 194 -4.36 -13.22 18.25
N LEU A 195 -3.45 -13.74 17.43
CA LEU A 195 -2.78 -13.00 16.35
C LEU A 195 -3.20 -13.52 14.96
N ASP A 196 -4.27 -14.31 14.92
CA ASP A 196 -4.84 -14.83 13.68
C ASP A 196 -5.58 -13.73 12.92
N TYR A 197 -5.40 -13.70 11.59
CA TYR A 197 -6.04 -12.71 10.71
C TYR A 197 -7.50 -13.01 10.37
N SER A 198 -8.02 -14.19 10.79
CA SER A 198 -9.42 -14.56 10.59
C SER A 198 -10.26 -14.15 11.80
N SER A 199 -10.87 -12.97 11.73
CA SER A 199 -11.99 -12.59 12.59
C SER A 199 -13.31 -12.75 11.83
#